data_AF-A0A9Q1B0R0-F1
#
_entry.id   AF-A0A9Q1B0R0-F1
#
_cell.length_a   1.000
_cell.length_b   1.000
_cell.length_c   1.000
_cell.angle_alpha   90.00
_cell.angle_beta   90.00
_cell.angle_gamma   90.00
#
_symmetry.space_group_name_H-M   'P 1'
#
loop_
_entity.id
_entity.type
_entity.pdbx_description
1 polymer ?
#
loop_
_entity_poly.entity_id
_entity_poly.type
_entity_poly.pdbx_seq_one_letter_code
_entity_poly.pdbx_strand_id
1 'polypeptide(L)'
;SISIYSPKENPNAFDAAAFFQSVGNFLGIFAGSFAMGSAYAVHLTKFTKLCEFPMLETGLFFLLSWSAFLSAEAAGLTGIVAVLFCGVTQAHYTYNNLSTESKMRTKQLFEFMNFLAENVIFCYMGLALFTFQNHVFNALFIFGAFVAIFVARACNIYPISFILNLGRKQKIPPNFQHMMMFSGLRGAIAFALAIRDTESQPKQMMFTTTLLIVCFTVWVLGGGTTAMLTWLQIRVGVDPDEDLKTESATQA
;
A
#
# COMPACT_ATOMS: atom_id res chain seq x y z
N SER A 1 -18.19 -10.03 10.80
CA SER A 1 -18.30 -11.49 11.04
C SER A 1 -17.86 -12.19 9.77
N ILE A 2 -16.60 -12.63 9.71
CA ILE A 2 -16.09 -13.40 8.58
C ILE A 2 -16.62 -14.82 8.81
N SER A 3 -17.52 -15.28 7.93
CA SER A 3 -17.99 -16.66 7.95
C SER A 3 -16.80 -17.56 7.68
N ILE A 4 -16.25 -18.16 8.74
CA ILE A 4 -15.18 -19.15 8.65
C ILE A 4 -15.81 -20.36 7.97
N TYR A 5 -15.45 -20.57 6.71
CA TYR A 5 -15.79 -21.79 5.98
C TYR A 5 -15.20 -22.98 6.77
N SER A 6 -16.08 -23.78 7.37
CA SER A 6 -15.71 -25.05 7.98
C SER A 6 -15.76 -26.11 6.89
N PRO A 7 -14.63 -26.75 6.55
CA PRO A 7 -14.59 -27.71 5.45
C PRO A 7 -15.51 -28.90 5.77
N LYS A 8 -16.54 -29.09 4.94
CA LYS A 8 -17.31 -30.34 4.93
C LYS A 8 -16.51 -31.39 4.17
N GLU A 9 -16.10 -32.43 4.90
CA GLU A 9 -15.79 -33.78 4.42
C GLU A 9 -15.01 -33.87 3.10
N ASN A 10 -13.69 -33.59 3.15
CA ASN A 10 -12.58 -34.31 2.50
C ASN A 10 -11.35 -33.38 2.40
N PRO A 11 -10.25 -33.63 3.14
CA PRO A 11 -9.11 -32.70 3.20
C PRO A 11 -8.30 -32.57 1.89
N ASN A 12 -8.55 -33.42 0.88
CA ASN A 12 -7.72 -33.52 -0.33
C ASN A 12 -8.47 -33.23 -1.65
N ALA A 13 -9.75 -32.86 -1.62
CA ALA A 13 -10.52 -32.52 -2.82
C ALA A 13 -10.60 -31.00 -3.00
N PHE A 14 -10.26 -30.50 -4.19
CA PHE A 14 -10.45 -29.10 -4.54
C PHE A 14 -11.95 -28.80 -4.59
N ASP A 15 -12.48 -28.17 -3.54
CA ASP A 15 -13.86 -27.70 -3.54
C ASP A 15 -13.97 -26.42 -4.39
N ALA A 16 -14.28 -26.61 -5.67
CA ALA A 16 -14.49 -25.51 -6.60
C ALA A 16 -15.61 -24.56 -6.12
N ALA A 17 -16.61 -25.06 -5.38
CA ALA A 17 -17.68 -24.22 -4.86
C ALA A 17 -17.15 -23.27 -3.77
N ALA A 18 -16.32 -23.76 -2.85
CA ALA A 18 -15.65 -22.92 -1.85
C ALA A 18 -14.71 -21.88 -2.48
N PHE A 19 -14.01 -22.26 -3.56
CA PHE A 19 -13.18 -21.33 -4.32
C PHE A 19 -14.01 -20.18 -4.91
N PHE A 20 -15.07 -20.48 -5.66
CA PHE A 20 -15.93 -19.45 -6.24
C PHE A 20 -16.63 -18.60 -5.16
N GLN A 21 -17.02 -19.20 -4.03
CA GLN A 21 -17.59 -18.46 -2.91
C GLN A 21 -16.58 -17.48 -2.29
N SER A 22 -15.32 -17.88 -2.16
CA SER A 22 -14.26 -17.01 -1.65
C SER A 22 -13.93 -15.87 -2.63
N VAL A 23 -13.91 -16.16 -3.93
CA VAL A 23 -13.77 -15.13 -4.97
C VAL A 23 -14.96 -14.16 -4.96
N GLY A 24 -16.18 -14.66 -4.82
CA GLY A 24 -17.39 -13.83 -4.71
C GLY A 24 -17.38 -12.94 -3.47
N ASN A 25 -17.01 -13.49 -2.31
CA ASN A 25 -16.86 -12.72 -1.07
C ASN A 25 -15.77 -11.65 -1.21
N PHE A 26 -14.64 -11.99 -1.80
CA PHE A 26 -13.56 -11.04 -2.05
C PHE A 26 -14.01 -9.89 -2.95
N LEU A 27 -14.63 -10.19 -4.10
CA LEU A 27 -15.16 -9.16 -5.01
C LEU A 27 -16.24 -8.31 -4.33
N GLY A 28 -17.15 -8.93 -3.58
CA GLY A 28 -18.22 -8.22 -2.88
C GLY A 28 -17.68 -7.26 -1.82
N ILE A 29 -16.78 -7.73 -0.97
CA ILE A 29 -16.14 -6.90 0.08
C ILE A 29 -15.30 -5.79 -0.55
N PHE A 30 -14.54 -6.10 -1.61
CA PHE A 30 -13.71 -5.13 -2.31
C PHE A 30 -14.54 -4.04 -3.01
N ALA A 31 -15.56 -4.43 -3.78
CA ALA A 31 -16.45 -3.51 -4.47
C ALA A 31 -17.28 -2.67 -3.49
N GLY A 32 -17.76 -3.26 -2.40
CA GLY A 32 -18.47 -2.54 -1.34
C GLY A 32 -17.58 -1.48 -0.68
N SER A 33 -16.33 -1.82 -0.38
CA SER A 33 -15.36 -0.90 0.22
C SER A 33 -15.00 0.24 -0.75
N PHE A 34 -14.84 -0.06 -2.04
CA PHE A 34 -14.63 0.94 -3.10
C PHE A 34 -15.81 1.91 -3.21
N ALA A 35 -17.04 1.39 -3.26
CA ALA A 35 -18.25 2.20 -3.38
C ALA A 35 -18.44 3.11 -2.16
N MET A 36 -18.21 2.59 -0.94
CA MET A 36 -18.26 3.40 0.27
C MET A 36 -17.18 4.48 0.29
N GLY A 37 -15.91 4.12 0.05
CA GLY A 37 -14.79 5.07 0.06
C GLY A 37 -15.00 6.22 -0.91
N SER A 38 -15.42 5.93 -2.14
CA SER A 38 -15.72 6.96 -3.14
C SER A 38 -16.94 7.81 -2.77
N ALA A 39 -17.99 7.23 -2.18
CA ALA A 39 -19.17 7.99 -1.74
C ALA A 39 -18.84 9.05 -0.68
N TYR A 40 -17.97 8.73 0.29
CA TYR A 40 -17.50 9.68 1.30
C TYR A 40 -16.71 10.84 0.69
N ALA A 41 -15.86 10.57 -0.30
CA ALA A 41 -15.11 11.59 -1.01
C ALA A 41 -16.00 12.53 -1.84
N VAL A 42 -17.03 11.98 -2.50
CA VAL A 42 -18.01 12.80 -3.25
C VAL A 42 -18.91 13.61 -2.31
N HIS A 43 -19.22 13.08 -1.13
CA HIS A 43 -19.90 13.88 -0.11
C HIS A 43 -19.06 15.09 0.30
N LEU A 44 -17.74 14.93 0.47
CA LEU A 44 -16.82 16.03 0.80
C LEU A 44 -16.87 17.14 -0.26
N THR A 45 -16.79 16.80 -1.55
CA THR A 45 -16.79 17.81 -2.63
C THR A 45 -18.08 18.64 -2.68
N LYS A 46 -19.21 18.05 -2.26
CA LYS A 46 -20.47 18.78 -2.12
C LYS A 46 -20.44 19.80 -0.97
N PHE A 47 -19.73 19.50 0.12
CA PHE A 47 -19.57 20.39 1.28
C PHE A 47 -18.38 21.36 1.17
N THR A 48 -17.50 21.21 0.18
CA THR A 48 -16.35 22.13 -0.08
C THR A 48 -16.77 23.51 -0.62
N LYS A 49 -18.05 23.90 -0.53
CA LYS A 49 -18.47 25.29 -0.81
C LYS A 49 -18.26 26.25 0.37
N LEU A 50 -17.66 25.80 1.48
CA LEU A 50 -17.29 26.63 2.63
C LEU A 50 -15.87 27.23 2.46
N CYS A 51 -15.63 27.92 1.34
CA CYS A 51 -14.32 28.47 0.94
C CYS A 51 -13.77 29.60 1.85
N GLU A 52 -14.38 29.85 3.01
CA GLU A 52 -14.04 30.98 3.88
C GLU A 52 -13.08 30.59 5.03
N PHE A 53 -12.91 29.29 5.33
CA PHE A 53 -12.11 28.83 6.49
C PHE A 53 -11.13 27.69 6.15
N PRO A 54 -9.87 28.00 5.78
CA PRO A 54 -8.86 27.00 5.38
C PRO A 54 -8.56 25.91 6.43
N MET A 55 -8.63 26.28 7.72
CA MET A 55 -8.42 25.33 8.82
C MET A 55 -9.56 24.31 8.91
N LEU A 56 -10.79 24.72 8.64
CA LEU A 56 -11.95 23.84 8.63
C LEU A 56 -11.90 22.86 7.45
N GLU A 57 -11.50 23.35 6.27
CA GLU A 57 -11.33 22.51 5.07
C GLU A 57 -10.34 21.36 5.31
N THR A 58 -9.18 21.67 5.89
CA THR A 58 -8.13 20.68 6.19
C THR A 58 -8.60 19.68 7.25
N GLY A 59 -9.29 20.15 8.30
CA GLY A 59 -9.84 19.27 9.34
C GLY A 59 -10.93 18.33 8.80
N LEU A 60 -11.82 18.86 7.96
CA LEU A 60 -12.89 18.07 7.34
C LEU A 60 -12.34 17.01 6.39
N PHE A 61 -11.28 17.33 5.64
CA PHE A 61 -10.58 16.37 4.78
C PHE A 61 -10.08 15.15 5.58
N PHE A 62 -9.43 15.40 6.73
CA PHE A 62 -8.91 14.34 7.60
C PHE A 62 -10.02 13.54 8.26
N LEU A 63 -11.03 14.22 8.83
CA LEU A 63 -12.15 13.58 9.51
C LEU A 63 -12.99 12.70 8.59
N LEU A 64 -13.20 13.12 7.33
CA LEU A 64 -13.92 12.30 6.35
C LEU A 64 -13.13 11.09 5.86
N SER A 65 -11.80 11.21 5.76
CA SER A 65 -10.95 10.05 5.49
C SER A 65 -11.07 9.01 6.61
N TRP A 66 -11.05 9.47 7.87
CA TRP A 66 -11.20 8.59 9.03
C TRP A 66 -12.62 8.02 9.17
N SER A 67 -13.66 8.79 8.85
CA SER A 67 -15.04 8.29 8.91
C SER A 67 -15.34 7.25 7.83
N ALA A 68 -14.73 7.36 6.64
CA ALA A 68 -14.79 6.33 5.60
C ALA A 68 -14.19 5.00 6.09
N PHE A 69 -13.08 5.05 6.83
CA PHE A 69 -12.48 3.88 7.46
C PHE A 69 -13.43 3.25 8.50
N LEU A 70 -13.92 4.06 9.46
CA LEU A 70 -14.76 3.56 10.55
C LEU A 70 -16.10 2.99 10.06
N SER A 71 -16.72 3.64 9.09
CA SER A 71 -17.99 3.18 8.51
C SER A 71 -17.83 1.84 7.79
N ALA A 72 -16.73 1.63 7.06
CA ALA A 72 -16.46 0.37 6.38
C ALA A 72 -16.25 -0.78 7.38
N GLU A 73 -15.50 -0.55 8.45
CA GLU A 73 -15.36 -1.53 9.53
C GLU A 73 -16.70 -1.83 10.22
N ALA A 74 -17.53 -0.80 10.47
CA ALA A 74 -18.88 -0.98 11.04
C ALA A 74 -19.81 -1.79 10.13
N ALA A 75 -19.67 -1.66 8.80
CA ALA A 75 -20.39 -2.44 7.81
C ALA A 75 -19.84 -3.86 7.60
N GLY A 76 -18.74 -4.24 8.29
CA GLY A 76 -18.06 -5.53 8.10
C GLY A 76 -17.30 -5.65 6.78
N LEU A 77 -17.00 -4.52 6.14
CA LEU A 77 -16.14 -4.40 4.95
C LEU A 77 -14.69 -4.10 5.37
N THR A 78 -13.77 -3.94 4.41
CA THR A 78 -12.37 -3.63 4.73
C THR A 78 -12.13 -2.12 4.81
N GLY A 79 -11.90 -1.62 6.03
CA GLY A 79 -11.65 -0.20 6.27
C GLY A 79 -10.44 0.34 5.52
N ILE A 80 -9.38 -0.46 5.43
CA ILE A 80 -8.11 -0.10 4.77
C ILE A 80 -8.32 0.19 3.27
N VAL A 81 -9.13 -0.62 2.59
CA VAL A 81 -9.42 -0.41 1.17
C VAL A 81 -10.38 0.76 0.98
N ALA A 82 -11.36 0.94 1.87
CA ALA A 82 -12.28 2.07 1.81
C ALA A 82 -11.56 3.41 1.96
N VAL A 83 -10.65 3.55 2.94
CA VAL A 83 -9.86 4.78 3.12
C VAL A 83 -8.88 5.02 1.97
N LEU A 84 -8.31 3.97 1.38
CA LEU A 84 -7.45 4.10 0.19
C LEU A 84 -8.22 4.73 -0.97
N PHE A 85 -9.39 4.19 -1.31
CA PHE A 85 -10.19 4.73 -2.41
C PHE A 85 -10.78 6.11 -2.09
N CYS A 86 -11.15 6.36 -0.84
CA CYS A 86 -11.50 7.70 -0.37
C CYS A 86 -10.35 8.69 -0.62
N GLY A 87 -9.12 8.35 -0.22
CA GLY A 87 -7.94 9.19 -0.44
C GLY A 87 -7.62 9.43 -1.91
N VAL A 88 -7.70 8.40 -2.76
CA VAL A 88 -7.47 8.52 -4.22
C VAL A 88 -8.49 9.46 -4.87
N THR A 89 -9.77 9.29 -4.52
CA THR A 89 -10.85 10.12 -5.07
C THR A 89 -10.78 11.55 -4.52
N GLN A 90 -10.45 11.73 -3.24
CA GLN A 90 -10.21 13.05 -2.65
C GLN A 90 -9.01 13.77 -3.28
N ALA A 91 -7.92 13.05 -3.57
CA ALA A 91 -6.75 13.63 -4.24
C ALA A 91 -7.05 14.13 -5.65
N HIS A 92 -8.00 13.50 -6.37
CA HIS A 92 -8.38 13.93 -7.71
C HIS A 92 -9.46 15.03 -7.70
N TYR A 93 -10.51 14.87 -6.89
CA TYR A 93 -11.67 15.76 -6.94
C TYR A 93 -11.62 16.86 -5.86
N THR A 94 -11.35 16.50 -4.62
CA THR A 94 -11.37 17.46 -3.51
C THR A 94 -10.13 18.34 -3.54
N TYR A 95 -8.95 17.77 -3.79
CA TYR A 95 -7.69 18.53 -3.85
C TYR A 95 -7.79 19.68 -4.84
N ASN A 96 -8.35 19.46 -6.03
CA ASN A 96 -8.47 20.53 -7.02
C ASN A 96 -9.43 21.65 -6.58
N ASN A 97 -10.47 21.32 -5.82
CA ASN A 97 -11.49 22.25 -5.34
C ASN A 97 -11.11 22.98 -4.03
N LEU A 98 -9.99 22.63 -3.40
CA LEU A 98 -9.49 23.28 -2.18
C LEU A 98 -8.80 24.63 -2.49
N SER A 99 -8.86 25.54 -1.53
CA SER A 99 -8.10 26.79 -1.56
C SER A 99 -6.58 26.52 -1.59
N THR A 100 -5.80 27.44 -2.18
CA THR A 100 -4.34 27.29 -2.32
C THR A 100 -3.64 27.14 -0.97
N GLU A 101 -4.13 27.83 0.07
CA GLU A 101 -3.61 27.72 1.43
C GLU A 101 -3.88 26.33 2.03
N SER A 102 -5.12 25.82 1.89
CA SER A 102 -5.50 24.49 2.38
C SER A 102 -4.75 23.36 1.66
N LYS A 103 -4.46 23.51 0.36
CA LYS A 103 -3.64 22.55 -0.40
C LYS A 103 -2.26 22.37 0.23
N MET A 104 -1.57 23.48 0.50
CA MET A 104 -0.23 23.45 1.11
C MET A 104 -0.28 22.87 2.53
N ARG A 105 -1.24 23.30 3.34
CA ARG A 105 -1.42 22.82 4.72
C ARG A 105 -1.73 21.31 4.77
N THR A 106 -2.61 20.84 3.91
CA THR A 106 -2.97 19.42 3.79
C THR A 106 -1.76 18.59 3.36
N LYS A 107 -1.01 19.04 2.35
CA LYS A 107 0.23 18.38 1.91
C LYS A 107 1.25 18.25 3.05
N GLN A 108 1.52 19.34 3.76
CA GLN A 108 2.43 19.34 4.91
C GLN A 108 1.96 18.41 6.04
N LEU A 109 0.65 18.39 6.32
CA LEU A 109 0.09 17.50 7.33
C LEU A 109 0.27 16.02 6.95
N PHE A 110 0.00 15.65 5.69
CA PHE A 110 0.18 14.28 5.22
C PHE A 110 1.65 13.87 5.16
N GLU A 111 2.54 14.77 4.75
CA GLU A 111 3.99 14.53 4.78
C GLU A 111 4.49 14.29 6.21
N PHE A 112 4.05 15.11 7.16
CA PHE A 112 4.38 14.95 8.58
C PHE A 112 3.82 13.64 9.16
N MET A 113 2.56 13.30 8.86
CA MET A 113 1.94 12.05 9.31
C MET A 113 2.59 10.81 8.70
N ASN A 114 2.96 10.87 7.41
CA ASN A 114 3.71 9.80 6.74
C ASN A 114 5.09 9.61 7.38
N PHE A 115 5.81 10.70 7.64
CA PHE A 115 7.10 10.66 8.35
C PHE A 115 6.95 10.06 9.76
N LEU A 116 5.93 10.48 10.52
CA LEU A 116 5.69 9.93 11.86
C LEU A 116 5.33 8.44 11.81
N ALA A 117 4.41 8.05 10.92
CA ALA A 117 3.99 6.66 10.77
C ALA A 117 5.15 5.74 10.37
N GLU A 118 6.03 6.22 9.48
CA GLU A 118 7.24 5.49 9.09
C GLU A 118 8.19 5.28 10.28
N ASN A 119 8.45 6.32 11.07
CA ASN A 119 9.30 6.22 12.26
C ASN A 119 8.71 5.25 13.29
N VAL A 120 7.39 5.27 13.50
CA VAL A 120 6.70 4.35 14.41
C VAL A 120 6.86 2.90 13.95
N ILE A 121 6.63 2.62 12.66
CA ILE A 121 6.74 1.27 12.11
C ILE A 121 8.20 0.78 12.17
N PHE A 122 9.17 1.64 11.88
CA PHE A 122 10.59 1.30 11.93
C PHE A 122 11.05 0.99 13.37
N CYS A 123 10.68 1.84 14.34
CA CYS A 123 10.96 1.61 15.75
C CYS A 123 10.32 0.30 16.24
N TYR A 124 9.07 0.03 15.85
CA TYR A 124 8.36 -1.18 16.26
C TYR A 124 8.96 -2.45 15.64
N MET A 125 9.42 -2.39 14.40
CA MET A 125 10.14 -3.49 13.76
C MET A 125 11.46 -3.80 14.48
N GLY A 126 12.21 -2.76 14.86
CA GLY A 126 13.43 -2.92 15.68
C GLY A 126 13.13 -3.55 17.04
N LEU A 127 12.09 -3.10 17.74
CA LEU A 127 11.66 -3.69 19.00
C LEU A 127 11.24 -5.16 18.86
N ALA A 128 10.48 -5.49 17.80
CA ALA A 128 10.05 -6.86 17.53
C ALA A 128 11.24 -7.80 17.30
N LEU A 129 12.32 -7.34 16.65
CA LEU A 129 13.53 -8.14 16.45
C LEU A 129 14.22 -8.52 17.77
N PHE A 130 14.26 -7.59 18.74
CA PHE A 130 14.91 -7.83 20.04
C PHE A 130 14.02 -8.57 21.04
N THR A 131 12.70 -8.45 20.94
CA THR A 131 11.77 -8.99 21.96
C THR A 131 11.43 -10.47 21.73
N PHE A 132 11.35 -10.93 20.48
CA PHE A 132 10.94 -12.31 20.18
C PHE A 132 12.14 -13.26 20.11
N GLN A 133 12.61 -13.75 21.26
CA GLN A 133 13.84 -14.55 21.34
C GLN A 133 13.63 -16.08 21.26
N ASN A 134 12.39 -16.58 21.24
CA ASN A 134 12.07 -18.01 21.07
C ASN A 134 11.95 -18.40 19.60
N HIS A 135 13.07 -18.37 18.88
CA HIS A 135 13.10 -18.78 17.48
C HIS A 135 13.28 -20.29 17.36
N VAL A 136 12.25 -20.99 16.89
CA VAL A 136 12.43 -22.30 16.24
C VAL A 136 12.99 -22.02 14.84
N PHE A 137 14.30 -21.83 14.75
CA PHE A 137 14.99 -21.46 13.51
C PHE A 137 15.00 -22.64 12.54
N ASN A 138 14.12 -22.61 11.55
CA ASN A 138 14.33 -23.34 10.31
C ASN A 138 15.00 -22.41 9.29
N ALA A 139 16.33 -22.33 9.33
CA ALA A 139 17.12 -21.53 8.39
C ALA A 139 16.81 -21.86 6.92
N LEU A 140 16.49 -23.13 6.64
CA LEU A 140 16.08 -23.61 5.32
C LEU A 140 14.75 -22.97 4.86
N PHE A 141 13.78 -22.82 5.78
CA PHE A 141 12.49 -22.20 5.47
C PHE A 141 12.64 -20.70 5.19
N ILE A 142 13.45 -20.00 5.99
CA ILE A 142 13.73 -18.57 5.80
C ILE A 142 14.44 -18.34 4.46
N PHE A 143 15.46 -19.13 4.15
CA PHE A 143 16.17 -19.04 2.88
C PHE A 143 15.25 -19.36 1.69
N GLY A 144 14.42 -20.40 1.80
CA GLY A 144 13.42 -20.74 0.79
C GLY A 144 12.41 -19.60 0.57
N ALA A 145 11.88 -19.02 1.63
CA ALA A 145 10.96 -17.88 1.56
C ALA A 145 11.62 -16.63 0.95
N PHE A 146 12.89 -16.38 1.29
CA PHE A 146 13.66 -15.29 0.72
C PHE A 146 13.79 -15.45 -0.81
N VAL A 147 14.27 -16.60 -1.28
CA VAL A 147 14.39 -16.89 -2.72
C VAL A 147 13.02 -16.82 -3.40
N ALA A 148 11.99 -17.41 -2.79
CA ALA A 148 10.65 -17.42 -3.34
C ALA A 148 10.07 -16.02 -3.55
N ILE A 149 10.32 -15.06 -2.65
CA ILE A 149 9.84 -13.67 -2.80
C ILE A 149 10.54 -12.97 -3.97
N PHE A 150 11.86 -13.14 -4.12
CA PHE A 150 12.59 -12.57 -5.27
C PHE A 150 12.10 -13.16 -6.59
N VAL A 151 11.91 -14.48 -6.65
CA VAL A 151 11.39 -15.16 -7.85
C VAL A 151 9.95 -14.74 -8.14
N ALA A 152 9.06 -14.74 -7.14
CA ALA A 152 7.67 -14.32 -7.30
C ALA A 152 7.57 -12.89 -7.81
N ARG A 153 8.43 -11.99 -7.31
CA ARG A 153 8.47 -10.61 -7.74
C ARG A 153 9.01 -10.45 -9.16
N ALA A 154 10.05 -11.18 -9.53
CA ALA A 154 10.55 -11.22 -10.92
C ALA A 154 9.45 -11.75 -11.87
N CYS A 155 8.80 -12.85 -11.51
CA CYS A 155 7.69 -13.45 -12.27
C CYS A 155 6.46 -12.54 -12.37
N ASN A 156 6.29 -11.56 -11.47
CA ASN A 156 5.20 -10.60 -11.58
C ASN A 156 5.59 -9.40 -12.47
N ILE A 157 6.77 -8.83 -12.24
CA ILE A 157 7.21 -7.60 -12.90
C ILE A 157 7.54 -7.82 -14.39
N TYR A 158 8.31 -8.85 -14.72
CA TYR A 158 8.75 -9.05 -16.11
C TYR A 158 7.60 -9.37 -17.06
N PRO A 159 6.66 -10.30 -16.75
CA PRO A 159 5.54 -10.58 -17.63
C PRO A 159 4.56 -9.41 -17.77
N ILE A 160 4.23 -8.72 -16.67
CA ILE A 160 3.38 -7.53 -16.74
C ILE A 160 4.05 -6.45 -17.59
N SER A 161 5.34 -6.21 -17.39
CA SER A 161 6.07 -5.23 -18.19
C SER A 161 6.12 -5.60 -19.67
N PHE A 162 6.23 -6.89 -20.00
CA PHE A 162 6.21 -7.40 -21.38
C PHE A 162 4.84 -7.17 -22.04
N ILE A 163 3.75 -7.53 -21.35
CA ILE A 163 2.37 -7.32 -21.82
C ILE A 163 2.12 -5.82 -22.03
N LEU A 164 2.56 -4.98 -21.08
CA LEU A 164 2.38 -3.53 -21.18
C LEU A 164 3.21 -2.92 -22.31
N ASN A 165 4.39 -3.49 -22.59
CA ASN A 165 5.29 -3.06 -23.67
C ASN A 165 4.74 -3.39 -25.08
N LEU A 166 3.80 -4.33 -25.17
CA LEU A 166 3.13 -4.67 -26.43
C LEU A 166 2.07 -3.63 -26.84
N GLY A 167 1.44 -2.97 -25.85
CA GLY A 167 0.36 -1.99 -26.07
C GLY A 167 0.76 -0.52 -25.95
N ARG A 168 1.95 -0.19 -25.43
CA ARG A 168 2.41 1.20 -25.23
C ARG A 168 3.28 1.72 -26.38
N LYS A 169 3.00 2.95 -26.84
CA LYS A 169 3.89 3.72 -27.74
C LYS A 169 5.24 4.08 -27.08
N GLN A 170 5.25 4.31 -25.76
CA GLN A 170 6.46 4.58 -24.97
C GLN A 170 6.89 3.32 -24.20
N LYS A 171 7.85 2.59 -24.77
CA LYS A 171 8.37 1.32 -24.23
C LYS A 171 9.11 1.53 -22.90
N ILE A 172 8.87 0.67 -21.92
CA ILE A 172 9.61 0.69 -20.65
C ILE A 172 10.97 0.02 -20.87
N PRO A 173 12.11 0.73 -20.76
CA PRO A 173 13.43 0.13 -20.95
C PRO A 173 13.69 -0.98 -19.93
N PRO A 174 14.51 -2.00 -20.26
CA PRO A 174 14.88 -3.06 -19.33
C PRO A 174 15.54 -2.51 -18.06
N ASN A 175 16.24 -1.39 -18.18
CA ASN A 175 16.80 -0.66 -17.05
C ASN A 175 15.72 -0.30 -16.02
N PHE A 176 14.65 0.37 -16.45
CA PHE A 176 13.54 0.71 -15.57
C PHE A 176 12.85 -0.53 -14.98
N GLN A 177 12.82 -1.65 -15.70
CA GLN A 177 12.29 -2.91 -15.16
C GLN A 177 13.12 -3.44 -14.00
N HIS A 178 14.45 -3.36 -14.10
CA HIS A 178 15.35 -3.75 -13.02
C HIS A 178 15.21 -2.80 -11.82
N MET A 179 15.03 -1.50 -12.05
CA MET A 179 14.71 -0.55 -10.98
C MET A 179 13.38 -0.87 -10.29
N MET A 180 12.32 -1.19 -11.04
CA MET A 180 11.03 -1.60 -10.46
C MET A 180 11.15 -2.87 -9.61
N MET A 181 12.02 -3.81 -10.00
CA MET A 181 12.35 -4.97 -9.18
C MET A 181 13.02 -4.59 -7.85
N PHE A 182 13.85 -3.55 -7.85
CA PHE A 182 14.59 -3.13 -6.66
C PHE A 182 13.80 -2.16 -5.74
N SER A 183 12.89 -1.35 -6.29
CA SER A 183 12.26 -0.19 -5.63
C SER A 183 11.09 -0.49 -4.65
N GLY A 184 10.68 -1.74 -4.42
CA GLY A 184 9.42 -2.02 -3.68
C GLY A 184 9.66 -2.24 -2.20
N LEU A 185 9.98 -1.15 -1.52
CA LEU A 185 10.83 -1.16 -0.34
C LEU A 185 10.13 -0.96 1.00
N ARG A 186 8.81 -1.19 1.06
CA ARG A 186 8.09 -1.06 2.32
C ARG A 186 7.21 -2.27 2.58
N GLY A 187 7.79 -3.22 3.31
CA GLY A 187 7.09 -4.36 3.93
C GLY A 187 6.30 -3.99 5.19
N ALA A 188 6.08 -2.69 5.45
CA ALA A 188 5.33 -2.19 6.61
C ALA A 188 3.94 -2.84 6.74
N ILE A 189 3.22 -2.97 5.63
CA ILE A 189 1.89 -3.61 5.60
C ILE A 189 2.02 -5.11 5.91
N ALA A 190 3.03 -5.79 5.35
CA ALA A 190 3.27 -7.21 5.61
C ALA A 190 3.60 -7.47 7.08
N PHE A 191 4.41 -6.61 7.69
CA PHE A 191 4.73 -6.65 9.12
C PHE A 191 3.48 -6.42 9.99
N ALA A 192 2.67 -5.40 9.68
CA ALA A 192 1.42 -5.12 10.39
C ALA A 192 0.40 -6.26 10.27
N LEU A 193 0.37 -6.99 9.16
CA LEU A 193 -0.46 -8.19 9.00
C LEU A 193 0.09 -9.37 9.79
N ALA A 194 1.41 -9.58 9.75
CA ALA A 194 2.04 -10.71 10.40
C ALA A 194 1.87 -10.66 11.94
N ILE A 195 1.91 -9.47 12.54
CA ILE A 195 1.77 -9.35 14.00
C ILE A 195 0.34 -9.63 14.48
N ARG A 196 -0.66 -9.34 13.65
CA ARG A 196 -2.08 -9.56 14.00
C ARG A 196 -2.43 -11.04 14.10
N ASP A 197 -1.62 -11.93 13.54
CA ASP A 197 -1.92 -13.36 13.43
C ASP A 197 -0.91 -14.23 14.20
N THR A 198 -0.64 -13.93 15.48
CA THR A 198 0.42 -14.61 16.27
C THR A 198 -0.10 -15.76 17.16
N GLU A 199 -1.31 -16.26 16.92
CA GLU A 199 -1.99 -17.18 17.85
C GLU A 199 -1.43 -18.61 17.89
N SER A 200 -0.73 -19.07 16.84
CA SER A 200 -0.22 -20.45 16.76
C SER A 200 1.28 -20.52 16.48
N GLN A 201 1.94 -21.61 16.92
CA GLN A 201 3.37 -21.84 16.66
C GLN A 201 3.79 -21.74 15.18
N PRO A 202 3.08 -22.32 14.19
CA PRO A 202 3.45 -22.14 12.79
C PRO A 202 3.32 -20.68 12.33
N LYS A 203 2.33 -19.94 12.85
CA LYS A 203 2.16 -18.52 12.53
C LYS A 203 3.26 -17.65 13.15
N GLN A 204 3.76 -18.01 14.33
CA GLN A 204 4.95 -17.38 14.93
C GLN A 204 6.19 -17.56 14.05
N MET A 205 6.39 -18.74 13.46
CA MET A 205 7.49 -18.95 12.50
C MET A 205 7.33 -18.08 11.24
N MET A 206 6.10 -17.92 10.73
CA MET A 206 5.82 -17.01 9.60
C MET A 206 6.07 -15.55 9.96
N PHE A 207 5.68 -15.12 11.17
CA PHE A 207 5.93 -13.79 11.68
C PHE A 207 7.42 -13.46 11.74
N THR A 208 8.20 -14.33 12.40
CA THR A 208 9.67 -14.23 12.46
C THR A 208 10.30 -14.17 11.07
N THR A 209 9.88 -15.05 10.17
CA THR A 209 10.43 -15.11 8.80
C THR A 209 10.13 -13.81 8.05
N THR A 210 8.89 -13.30 8.17
CA THR A 210 8.47 -12.04 7.54
C THR A 210 9.26 -10.86 8.12
N LEU A 211 9.44 -10.81 9.43
CA LEU A 211 10.21 -9.77 10.11
C LEU A 211 11.66 -9.71 9.62
N LEU A 212 12.35 -10.85 9.55
CA LEU A 212 13.73 -10.93 9.05
C LEU A 212 13.83 -10.52 7.58
N ILE A 213 12.90 -10.97 6.74
CA ILE A 213 12.87 -10.61 5.32
C ILE A 213 12.62 -9.11 5.14
N VAL A 214 11.67 -8.52 5.87
CA VAL A 214 11.38 -7.09 5.80
C VAL A 214 12.58 -6.28 6.29
N CYS A 215 13.22 -6.67 7.41
CA CYS A 215 14.41 -5.99 7.90
C CYS A 215 15.58 -6.04 6.88
N PHE A 216 15.86 -7.22 6.33
CA PHE A 216 16.91 -7.39 5.33
C PHE A 216 16.61 -6.58 4.07
N THR A 217 15.39 -6.65 3.54
CA THR A 217 15.02 -5.94 2.31
C THR A 217 15.03 -4.43 2.51
N VAL A 218 14.55 -3.91 3.64
CA VAL A 218 14.62 -2.48 3.97
C VAL A 218 16.06 -2.00 4.07
N TRP A 219 16.94 -2.75 4.75
CA TRP A 219 18.33 -2.33 4.91
C TRP A 219 19.14 -2.43 3.61
N VAL A 220 19.09 -3.59 2.93
CA VAL A 220 19.90 -3.85 1.73
C VAL A 220 19.35 -3.14 0.50
N LEU A 221 18.06 -3.29 0.20
CA LEU A 221 17.49 -2.63 -0.98
C LEU A 221 17.34 -1.13 -0.72
N GLY A 222 16.99 -0.72 0.50
CA GLY A 222 16.74 0.69 0.84
C GLY A 222 18.03 1.48 0.86
N GLY A 223 19.05 0.98 1.54
CA GLY A 223 20.39 1.56 1.51
C GLY A 223 21.03 1.50 0.12
N GLY A 224 20.75 0.45 -0.67
CA GLY A 224 21.29 0.28 -2.02
C GLY A 224 20.57 1.07 -3.12
N THR A 225 19.48 1.78 -2.82
CA THR A 225 18.64 2.45 -3.85
C THR A 225 19.42 3.55 -4.57
N THR A 226 20.21 4.34 -3.84
CA THR A 226 21.04 5.41 -4.42
C THR A 226 22.12 4.85 -5.34
N ALA A 227 22.83 3.79 -4.90
CA ALA A 227 23.85 3.12 -5.69
C ALA A 227 23.27 2.50 -6.98
N MET A 228 22.08 1.89 -6.89
CA MET A 228 21.41 1.32 -8.04
C MET A 228 20.89 2.38 -9.02
N LEU A 229 20.41 3.54 -8.53
CA LEU A 229 20.02 4.67 -9.38
C LEU A 229 21.21 5.20 -10.19
N THR A 230 22.38 5.33 -9.56
CA THR A 230 23.63 5.73 -10.24
C THR A 230 24.09 4.68 -11.24
N TRP A 231 24.05 3.40 -10.87
CA TRP A 231 24.46 2.30 -11.74
C TRP A 231 23.59 2.20 -12.99
N LEU A 232 22.28 2.47 -12.85
CA LEU A 232 21.31 2.34 -13.92
C LEU A 232 21.15 3.61 -14.77
N GLN A 233 21.90 4.67 -14.46
CA GLN A 233 21.90 5.96 -15.16
C GLN A 233 20.49 6.57 -15.31
N ILE A 234 19.64 6.42 -14.29
CA ILE A 234 18.31 7.05 -14.26
C ILE A 234 18.48 8.48 -13.75
N ARG A 235 17.95 9.46 -14.48
CA ARG A 235 17.97 10.88 -14.10
C ARG A 235 17.24 11.05 -12.76
N VAL A 236 17.97 11.45 -11.74
CA VAL A 236 17.46 11.77 -10.40
C VAL A 236 17.39 13.29 -10.25
N GLY A 237 16.29 13.82 -9.70
CA GLY A 237 16.10 15.26 -9.49
C GLY A 237 15.18 15.97 -10.49
N VAL A 238 14.12 15.33 -10.99
CA VAL A 238 13.01 16.07 -11.62
C VAL A 238 12.11 16.55 -10.50
N ASP A 239 12.10 17.86 -10.25
CA ASP A 239 11.08 18.48 -9.40
C ASP A 239 9.72 18.29 -10.08
N PRO A 240 8.75 17.58 -9.46
CA PRO A 240 7.43 17.37 -10.07
C PRO A 240 6.67 18.70 -10.29
N ASP A 241 7.12 19.78 -9.65
CA ASP A 241 6.57 21.13 -9.80
C ASP A 241 7.09 21.85 -11.07
N GLU A 242 8.11 21.33 -11.76
CA GLU A 242 8.65 21.94 -12.99
C GLU A 242 7.78 21.60 -14.23
N ASP A 243 7.25 20.38 -14.29
CA ASP A 243 6.32 19.96 -15.35
C ASP A 243 4.96 20.67 -15.24
N LEU A 244 4.46 20.90 -14.01
CA LEU A 244 3.22 21.65 -13.75
C LEU A 244 3.31 23.13 -14.16
N LYS A 245 4.50 23.74 -14.06
CA LYS A 245 4.76 25.11 -14.55
C LYS A 245 4.83 25.18 -16.07
N THR A 246 5.29 24.10 -16.72
CA THR A 246 5.44 24.04 -18.17
C THR A 246 4.08 23.84 -18.86
N GLU A 247 3.18 23.03 -18.29
CA GLU A 247 1.81 22.88 -18.81
C GLU A 247 0.98 24.17 -18.68
N SER A 248 1.14 24.92 -17.59
CA SER A 248 0.45 26.21 -17.41
C SER A 248 0.99 27.32 -18.31
N ALA A 249 2.28 27.29 -18.66
CA ALA A 249 2.89 28.23 -19.60
C ALA A 249 2.57 27.96 -21.08
N THR A 250 2.15 26.73 -21.42
CA THR A 250 1.81 26.35 -22.81
C THR A 250 0.32 26.60 -23.12
N GLN A 251 -0.50 26.87 -22.11
CA GLN A 251 -1.94 27.19 -22.24
C GLN A 251 -2.27 28.70 -22.11
N ALA A 252 -1.26 29.56 -22.02
CA ALA A 252 -1.38 31.02 -22.05
C ALA A 252 -0.81 31.58 -23.37
#